data_AF-A0AAW6BHN1-F1
#
_entry.id   AF-A0AAW6BHN1-F1
#
_cell.length_a   1.000
_cell.length_b   1.000
_cell.length_c   1.000
_cell.angle_alpha   90.00
_cell.angle_beta   90.00
_cell.angle_gamma   90.00
#
_symmetry.space_group_name_H-M   'P 1'
#
loop_
_entity.id
_entity.type
_entity.pdbx_description
1 polymer ?
#
loop_
_entity_poly.entity_id
_entity_poly.type
_entity_poly.pdbx_seq_one_letter_code
_entity_poly.pdbx_strand_id
1 'polypeptide(L)'
;MGYKVKKFIMSSGERGCLILDKKSNLPAYYQNLFLTTDIRNRGATASTMEIVATNLLIFSNFLDGRKINIVERIELKKYLSVAEIDALVRYAKQRFDRQKITNIKSANNRFIAKRIFSYRMHVFSRYLKWLCGLVHSSRGIHAKYEVEVFIESIRAHIPRNSSLNMNERSEKCLNEEEIKILFRLLDVGGIENPFHKEVQVSRVRSHI
;
A
#
# COMPACT_ATOMS: atom_id res chain seq x y z
N MET A 1 5.68 -5.60 -19.19
CA MET A 1 5.87 -4.17 -18.88
C MET A 1 5.67 -3.98 -17.39
N GLY A 2 6.40 -3.08 -16.75
CA GLY A 2 6.24 -2.95 -15.30
C GLY A 2 6.81 -1.66 -14.79
N TYR A 3 6.28 -1.20 -13.68
CA TYR A 3 6.78 -0.01 -13.00
C TYR A 3 7.71 -0.41 -11.84
N LYS A 4 8.50 0.53 -11.34
CA LYS A 4 9.31 0.39 -10.11
C LYS A 4 9.15 1.64 -9.26
N VAL A 5 9.20 1.49 -7.93
CA VAL A 5 9.28 2.62 -7.00
C VAL A 5 10.76 2.88 -6.71
N LYS A 6 11.22 4.13 -6.91
CA LYS A 6 12.56 4.60 -6.56
C LYS A 6 12.45 5.56 -5.37
N LYS A 7 13.19 5.29 -4.30
CA LYS A 7 13.28 6.18 -3.13
C LYS A 7 14.37 7.22 -3.34
N PHE A 8 14.22 8.40 -2.76
CA PHE A 8 15.22 9.46 -2.80
C PHE A 8 15.17 10.32 -1.53
N ILE A 9 16.22 11.10 -1.32
CA ILE A 9 16.33 12.10 -0.26
C ILE A 9 16.56 13.44 -0.94
N MET A 10 15.77 14.45 -0.57
CA MET A 10 15.89 15.82 -1.06
C MET A 10 17.03 16.55 -0.36
N SER A 11 17.47 17.69 -0.90
CA SER A 11 18.49 18.54 -0.26
C SER A 11 18.07 19.01 1.14
N SER A 12 16.77 19.13 1.42
CA SER A 12 16.22 19.44 2.74
C SER A 12 16.31 18.29 3.75
N GLY A 13 16.78 17.10 3.35
CA GLY A 13 16.75 15.88 4.16
C GLY A 13 15.41 15.13 4.10
N GLU A 14 14.41 15.69 3.42
CA GLU A 14 13.11 15.06 3.23
C GLU A 14 13.21 13.78 2.40
N ARG A 15 12.56 12.71 2.85
CA ARG A 15 12.49 11.43 2.13
C ARG A 15 11.27 11.38 1.22
N GLY A 16 11.47 10.96 -0.03
CA GLY A 16 10.42 10.83 -1.03
C GLY A 16 10.52 9.54 -1.87
N CYS A 17 9.53 9.32 -2.73
CA CYS A 17 9.53 8.22 -3.69
C CYS A 17 8.95 8.63 -5.05
N LEU A 18 9.43 8.01 -6.11
CA LEU A 18 8.96 8.18 -7.49
C LEU A 18 8.56 6.83 -8.08
N ILE A 19 7.48 6.81 -8.86
CA ILE A 19 7.10 5.68 -9.69
C ILE A 19 7.70 5.87 -11.08
N LEU A 20 8.51 4.92 -11.54
CA LEU A 20 9.17 4.94 -12.84
C LEU A 20 8.63 3.80 -13.71
N ASP A 21 8.38 4.08 -14.97
CA ASP A 21 8.20 3.02 -15.97
C ASP A 21 9.57 2.34 -16.21
N LYS A 22 9.64 1.00 -16.13
CA LYS A 22 10.91 0.28 -16.33
C LYS A 22 11.42 0.35 -17.77
N LYS A 23 10.56 0.56 -18.77
CA LYS A 23 10.97 0.61 -20.18
C LYS A 23 11.60 1.95 -20.52
N SER A 24 10.85 3.03 -20.32
CA SER A 24 11.34 4.39 -20.62
C SER A 24 12.29 4.92 -19.55
N ASN A 25 12.25 4.36 -18.33
CA ASN A 25 12.90 4.88 -17.12
C ASN A 25 12.43 6.30 -16.76
N LEU A 26 11.31 6.74 -17.34
CA LEU A 26 10.70 8.04 -17.07
C LEU A 26 9.68 7.94 -15.92
N PRO A 27 9.43 9.05 -15.20
CA PRO A 27 8.38 9.11 -14.19
C PRO A 27 6.99 8.87 -14.80
N ALA A 28 6.22 8.00 -14.15
CA ALA A 28 4.80 7.82 -14.47
C ALA A 28 4.04 9.11 -14.06
N TYR A 29 3.71 9.93 -15.06
CA TYR A 29 3.30 11.33 -14.86
C TYR A 29 2.16 11.50 -13.86
N TYR A 30 0.97 10.94 -14.15
CA TYR A 30 -0.21 11.12 -13.32
C TYR A 30 -0.08 10.50 -11.93
N GLN A 31 0.62 9.37 -11.82
CA GLN A 31 0.83 8.69 -10.55
C GLN A 31 1.74 9.51 -9.63
N ASN A 32 2.83 10.08 -10.17
CA ASN A 32 3.71 10.95 -9.38
C ASN A 32 3.04 12.29 -9.06
N LEU A 33 2.26 12.85 -9.99
CA LEU A 33 1.50 14.06 -9.73
C LEU A 33 0.51 13.85 -8.58
N PHE A 34 -0.23 12.74 -8.57
CA PHE A 34 -1.12 12.40 -7.46
C PHE A 34 -0.38 12.27 -6.12
N LEU A 35 0.78 11.59 -6.12
CA LEU A 35 1.61 11.46 -4.93
C LEU A 35 2.01 12.83 -4.37
N THR A 36 2.44 13.76 -5.23
CA THR A 36 2.84 15.09 -4.79
C THR A 36 1.66 15.97 -4.39
N THR A 37 0.57 15.99 -5.18
CA THR A 37 -0.51 16.97 -4.98
C THR A 37 -1.55 16.53 -3.97
N ASP A 38 -1.83 15.23 -3.85
CA ASP A 38 -2.92 14.73 -3.01
C ASP A 38 -2.44 14.01 -1.76
N ILE A 39 -1.28 13.34 -1.81
CA ILE A 39 -0.77 12.55 -0.68
C ILE A 39 0.23 13.37 0.14
N ARG A 40 1.28 13.90 -0.50
CA ARG A 40 2.33 14.68 0.19
C ARG A 40 1.79 15.97 0.78
N ASN A 41 0.98 16.71 0.03
CA ASN A 41 0.35 17.95 0.51
C ASN A 41 -0.56 17.77 1.74
N ARG A 42 -1.02 16.54 2.03
CA ARG A 42 -1.79 16.21 3.24
C ARG A 42 -0.90 15.81 4.42
N GLY A 43 0.41 16.04 4.35
CA GLY A 43 1.36 15.73 5.43
C GLY A 43 1.69 14.25 5.56
N ALA A 44 1.49 13.44 4.51
CA ALA A 44 1.78 12.01 4.57
C ALA A 44 3.29 11.74 4.80
N THR A 45 3.58 10.79 5.68
CA THR A 45 4.94 10.32 5.94
C THR A 45 5.55 9.66 4.69
N ALA A 46 6.89 9.59 4.63
CA ALA A 46 7.59 8.90 3.55
C ALA A 46 7.17 7.42 3.41
N SER A 47 6.93 6.73 4.54
CA SER A 47 6.44 5.36 4.56
C SER A 47 5.03 5.25 3.98
N THR A 48 4.14 6.18 4.32
CA THR A 48 2.79 6.24 3.75
C THR A 48 2.83 6.48 2.24
N MET A 49 3.68 7.42 1.79
CA MET A 49 3.90 7.70 0.37
C MET A 49 4.36 6.45 -0.39
N GLU A 50 5.30 5.68 0.18
CA GLU A 50 5.79 4.45 -0.41
C GLU A 50 4.70 3.38 -0.54
N ILE A 51 3.87 3.21 0.48
CA ILE A 51 2.75 2.26 0.43
C ILE A 51 1.75 2.67 -0.66
N VAL A 52 1.40 3.96 -0.75
CA VAL A 52 0.52 4.47 -1.81
C VAL A 52 1.15 4.27 -3.18
N ALA A 53 2.44 4.60 -3.34
CA ALA A 53 3.16 4.44 -4.60
C ALA A 53 3.19 2.97 -5.06
N THR A 54 3.40 2.04 -4.13
CA THR A 54 3.35 0.60 -4.39
C THR A 54 1.97 0.16 -4.88
N ASN A 55 0.89 0.69 -4.29
CA ASN A 55 -0.46 0.40 -4.75
C ASN A 55 -0.73 0.98 -6.14
N LEU A 56 -0.31 2.22 -6.42
CA LEU A 56 -0.43 2.81 -7.76
C LEU A 56 0.38 2.02 -8.81
N LEU A 57 1.53 1.48 -8.45
CA LEU A 57 2.30 0.57 -9.30
C LEU A 57 1.51 -0.70 -9.63
N ILE A 58 0.86 -1.32 -8.63
CA ILE A 58 0.00 -2.50 -8.84
C ILE A 58 -1.15 -2.15 -9.80
N PHE A 59 -1.81 -1.00 -9.58
CA PHE A 59 -2.88 -0.54 -10.46
C PHE A 59 -2.40 -0.27 -11.89
N SER A 60 -1.23 0.36 -12.04
CA SER A 60 -0.66 0.65 -13.36
C SER A 60 -0.29 -0.64 -14.11
N ASN A 61 0.27 -1.63 -13.41
CA ASN A 61 0.52 -2.96 -14.00
C ASN A 61 -0.78 -3.66 -14.45
N PHE A 62 -1.88 -3.49 -13.71
CA PHE A 62 -3.18 -4.03 -14.09
C PHE A 62 -3.69 -3.43 -15.41
N LEU A 63 -3.60 -2.10 -15.56
CA LEU A 63 -4.02 -1.37 -16.75
C LEU A 63 -3.15 -1.75 -17.95
N ASP A 64 -1.82 -1.71 -17.80
CA ASP A 64 -0.86 -2.09 -18.83
C ASP A 64 -1.08 -3.53 -19.30
N GLY A 65 -1.27 -4.47 -18.36
CA GLY A 65 -1.51 -5.87 -18.66
C GLY A 65 -2.79 -6.12 -19.47
N ARG A 66 -3.75 -5.19 -19.43
CA ARG A 66 -5.00 -5.23 -20.20
C ARG A 66 -5.03 -4.23 -21.35
N LYS A 67 -3.93 -3.50 -21.60
CA LYS A 67 -3.84 -2.45 -22.61
C LYS A 67 -4.92 -1.37 -22.44
N ILE A 68 -5.25 -1.01 -21.20
CA ILE A 68 -6.25 0.02 -20.89
C ILE A 68 -5.56 1.38 -20.78
N ASN A 69 -5.84 2.28 -21.72
CA ASN A 69 -5.50 3.69 -21.58
C ASN A 69 -6.58 4.41 -20.75
N ILE A 70 -6.40 4.48 -19.43
CA ILE A 70 -7.41 5.02 -18.53
C ILE A 70 -7.65 6.52 -18.73
N VAL A 71 -6.63 7.28 -19.14
CA VAL A 71 -6.73 8.74 -19.32
C VAL A 71 -7.61 9.06 -20.51
N GLU A 72 -7.31 8.47 -21.67
CA GLU A 72 -8.13 8.59 -22.88
C GLU A 72 -9.57 8.15 -22.62
N ARG A 73 -9.75 7.06 -21.87
CA ARG A 73 -11.08 6.58 -21.48
C ARG A 73 -11.84 7.57 -20.61
N ILE A 74 -11.19 8.23 -19.65
CA ILE A 74 -11.81 9.27 -18.82
C ILE A 74 -12.21 10.49 -19.66
N GLU A 75 -11.37 10.89 -20.63
CA GLU A 75 -11.69 11.96 -21.58
C GLU A 75 -12.95 11.64 -22.39
N LEU A 76 -13.09 10.39 -22.84
CA LEU A 76 -14.25 9.90 -23.58
C LEU A 76 -15.45 9.52 -22.70
N LYS A 77 -15.40 9.77 -21.38
CA LYS A 77 -16.39 9.31 -20.38
C LYS A 77 -16.64 7.79 -20.38
N LYS A 78 -15.70 7.00 -20.89
CA LYS A 78 -15.74 5.53 -20.97
C LYS A 78 -15.00 4.91 -19.77
N TYR A 79 -15.54 4.99 -18.57
CA TYR A 79 -14.91 4.42 -17.36
C TYR A 79 -14.75 2.89 -17.42
N LEU A 80 -14.08 2.28 -16.42
CA LEU A 80 -13.96 0.83 -16.35
C LEU A 80 -15.35 0.18 -16.25
N SER A 81 -15.58 -0.83 -17.07
CA SER A 81 -16.81 -1.62 -17.03
C SER A 81 -16.87 -2.50 -15.78
N VAL A 82 -18.06 -3.01 -15.45
CA VAL A 82 -18.27 -3.94 -14.33
C VAL A 82 -17.31 -5.15 -14.42
N ALA A 83 -17.16 -5.73 -15.61
CA ALA A 83 -16.25 -6.86 -15.82
C ALA A 83 -14.77 -6.50 -15.58
N GLU A 84 -14.36 -5.28 -15.95
CA GLU A 84 -13.02 -4.77 -15.68
C GLU A 84 -12.79 -4.47 -14.20
N ILE A 85 -13.81 -3.98 -13.49
CA ILE A 85 -13.78 -3.77 -12.04
C ILE A 85 -13.66 -5.11 -11.31
N ASP A 86 -14.43 -6.12 -11.70
CA ASP A 86 -14.31 -7.47 -11.15
C ASP A 86 -12.91 -8.07 -11.39
N ALA A 87 -12.36 -7.83 -12.57
CA ALA A 87 -11.00 -8.24 -12.90
C ALA A 87 -9.97 -7.51 -12.04
N LEU A 88 -10.16 -6.20 -11.79
CA LEU A 88 -9.33 -5.39 -10.90
C LEU A 88 -9.39 -5.92 -9.47
N VAL A 89 -10.58 -6.24 -8.97
CA VAL A 89 -10.79 -6.81 -7.63
C VAL A 89 -10.06 -8.13 -7.49
N ARG A 90 -10.19 -9.04 -8.47
CA ARG A 90 -9.46 -10.32 -8.47
C ARG A 90 -7.95 -10.11 -8.49
N TYR A 91 -7.45 -9.18 -9.29
CA TYR A 91 -6.03 -8.84 -9.37
C TYR A 91 -5.51 -8.22 -8.06
N ALA A 92 -6.26 -7.29 -7.47
CA ALA A 92 -5.89 -6.59 -6.24
C ALA A 92 -5.76 -7.51 -5.02
N LYS A 93 -6.50 -8.62 -4.99
CA LYS A 93 -6.41 -9.66 -3.94
C LYS A 93 -5.11 -10.47 -4.00
N GLN A 94 -4.38 -10.44 -5.11
CA GLN A 94 -3.15 -11.22 -5.25
C GLN A 94 -2.00 -10.64 -4.44
N ARG A 95 -1.10 -11.51 -3.98
CA ARG A 95 0.20 -11.12 -3.44
C ARG A 95 1.20 -10.86 -4.57
N PHE A 96 1.97 -9.77 -4.43
CA PHE A 96 2.96 -9.33 -5.42
C PHE A 96 4.41 -9.37 -4.88
N ASP A 97 4.54 -9.79 -3.61
CA ASP A 97 5.74 -9.87 -2.79
C ASP A 97 6.56 -11.17 -3.02
N ARG A 98 6.18 -12.03 -3.98
CA ARG A 98 6.86 -13.32 -4.19
C ARG A 98 7.01 -13.70 -5.67
N GLN A 99 8.21 -13.48 -6.24
CA GLN A 99 8.63 -14.05 -7.53
C GLN A 99 9.34 -15.42 -7.41
N LYS A 100 9.44 -16.04 -6.23
CA LYS A 100 9.92 -17.43 -6.10
C LYS A 100 9.10 -18.17 -5.04
N ILE A 101 8.01 -18.81 -5.45
CA ILE A 101 7.35 -19.85 -4.63
C ILE A 101 7.55 -21.17 -5.37
N THR A 102 8.60 -21.90 -4.99
CA THR A 102 8.93 -23.23 -5.53
C THR A 102 8.09 -24.35 -4.90
N ASN A 103 7.17 -24.06 -3.98
CA ASN A 103 6.49 -25.07 -3.16
C ASN A 103 4.96 -24.96 -3.19
N ILE A 104 4.30 -25.99 -3.72
CA ILE A 104 2.85 -26.10 -3.96
C ILE A 104 2.03 -26.09 -2.65
N LYS A 105 2.63 -26.49 -1.52
CA LYS A 105 2.00 -26.42 -0.18
C LYS A 105 1.69 -24.98 0.30
N SER A 106 2.17 -23.95 -0.40
CA SER A 106 1.96 -22.52 -0.07
C SER A 106 0.75 -21.88 -0.79
N ALA A 107 -0.12 -22.66 -1.43
CA ALA A 107 -1.28 -22.17 -2.19
C ALA A 107 -2.23 -21.27 -1.37
N ASN A 108 -2.31 -21.45 -0.05
CA ASN A 108 -3.07 -20.61 0.89
C ASN A 108 -2.50 -19.20 1.06
N ASN A 109 -1.24 -18.96 0.67
CA ASN A 109 -0.58 -17.66 0.78
C ASN A 109 -0.54 -16.92 -0.57
N ARG A 110 -1.48 -17.19 -1.48
CA ARG A 110 -1.63 -16.46 -2.76
C ARG A 110 -2.39 -15.14 -2.63
N PHE A 111 -3.22 -15.02 -1.60
CA PHE A 111 -4.05 -13.83 -1.36
C PHE A 111 -3.54 -13.00 -0.19
N ILE A 112 -3.80 -11.69 -0.26
CA ILE A 112 -3.50 -10.76 0.83
C ILE A 112 -4.60 -10.77 1.90
N ALA A 113 -4.26 -10.28 3.10
CA ALA A 113 -5.24 -10.07 4.17
C ALA A 113 -6.30 -9.02 3.76
N LYS A 114 -7.52 -9.18 4.29
CA LYS A 114 -8.68 -8.29 4.05
C LYS A 114 -8.33 -6.81 4.22
N ARG A 115 -7.63 -6.45 5.30
CA ARG A 115 -7.22 -5.06 5.59
C ARG A 115 -6.32 -4.48 4.48
N ILE A 116 -5.36 -5.26 3.99
CA ILE A 116 -4.47 -4.82 2.90
C ILE A 116 -5.31 -4.61 1.63
N PHE A 117 -6.18 -5.56 1.30
CA PHE A 117 -7.06 -5.47 0.13
C PHE A 117 -7.96 -4.23 0.19
N SER A 118 -8.61 -3.98 1.32
CA SER A 118 -9.44 -2.78 1.52
C SER A 118 -8.64 -1.51 1.29
N TYR A 119 -7.41 -1.43 1.82
CA TYR A 119 -6.55 -0.27 1.61
C TYR A 119 -6.11 -0.10 0.15
N ARG A 120 -5.82 -1.19 -0.57
CA ARG A 120 -5.52 -1.13 -2.02
C ARG A 120 -6.68 -0.53 -2.81
N MET A 121 -7.88 -1.07 -2.62
CA MET A 121 -9.09 -0.58 -3.29
C MET A 121 -9.41 0.86 -2.92
N HIS A 122 -9.18 1.25 -1.66
CA HIS A 122 -9.29 2.64 -1.23
C HIS A 122 -8.34 3.56 -2.03
N VAL A 123 -7.06 3.20 -2.13
CA VAL A 123 -6.08 3.98 -2.92
C VAL A 123 -6.49 4.06 -4.39
N PHE A 124 -6.94 2.95 -5.00
CA PHE A 124 -7.35 2.94 -6.41
C PHE A 124 -8.54 3.87 -6.66
N SER A 125 -9.58 3.77 -5.83
CA SER A 125 -10.77 4.61 -5.96
C SER A 125 -10.45 6.10 -5.74
N ARG A 126 -9.57 6.41 -4.77
CA ARG A 126 -9.13 7.79 -4.51
C ARG A 126 -8.30 8.36 -5.67
N TYR A 127 -7.37 7.57 -6.21
CA TYR A 127 -6.58 7.95 -7.37
C TYR A 127 -7.46 8.20 -8.61
N LEU A 128 -8.39 7.28 -8.91
CA LEU A 128 -9.29 7.42 -10.05
C LEU A 128 -10.22 8.62 -9.89
N LYS A 129 -10.75 8.88 -8.69
CA LYS A 129 -11.57 10.07 -8.42
C LYS A 129 -10.78 11.35 -8.69
N TRP A 130 -9.54 11.42 -8.19
CA TRP A 130 -8.64 12.54 -8.45
C TRP A 130 -8.31 12.68 -9.94
N LEU A 131 -8.01 11.59 -10.64
CA LEU A 131 -7.65 11.60 -12.05
C LEU A 131 -8.82 12.07 -12.93
N CYS A 132 -10.04 11.59 -12.65
CA CYS A 132 -11.25 12.09 -13.31
C CYS A 132 -11.40 13.60 -13.10
N GLY A 133 -11.29 14.08 -11.86
CA GLY A 133 -11.37 15.51 -11.56
C GLY A 133 -10.33 16.35 -12.31
N LEU A 134 -9.08 15.88 -12.34
CA LEU A 134 -7.99 16.56 -13.06
C LEU A 134 -8.25 16.61 -14.57
N VAL A 135 -8.51 15.46 -15.19
CA VAL A 135 -8.71 15.34 -16.65
C VAL A 135 -9.95 16.12 -17.09
N HIS A 136 -11.07 15.95 -16.39
CA HIS A 136 -12.31 16.65 -16.73
C HIS A 136 -12.18 18.16 -16.58
N SER A 137 -11.53 18.65 -15.52
CA SER A 137 -11.29 20.09 -15.36
C SER A 137 -10.42 20.64 -16.48
N SER A 138 -9.37 19.93 -16.87
CA SER A 138 -8.46 20.37 -17.95
C SER A 138 -9.12 20.41 -19.34
N ARG A 139 -10.21 19.66 -19.54
CA ARG A 139 -10.93 19.52 -20.81
C ARG A 139 -12.30 20.20 -20.83
N GLY A 140 -12.72 20.83 -19.73
CA GLY A 140 -14.07 21.41 -19.60
C GLY A 140 -15.20 20.37 -19.61
N ILE A 141 -14.94 19.15 -19.15
CA ILE A 141 -15.92 18.06 -19.14
C ILE A 141 -16.75 18.13 -17.85
N HIS A 142 -18.06 18.18 -17.96
CA HIS A 142 -18.98 18.03 -16.82
C HIS A 142 -19.55 16.61 -16.79
N ALA A 143 -19.09 15.80 -15.84
CA ALA A 143 -19.50 14.39 -15.66
C ALA A 143 -19.49 13.94 -14.20
N LYS A 144 -19.82 14.85 -13.27
CA LYS A 144 -19.69 14.63 -11.83
C LYS A 144 -20.48 13.40 -11.36
N TYR A 145 -21.71 13.23 -11.85
CA TYR A 145 -22.58 12.12 -11.47
C TYR A 145 -21.99 10.78 -11.94
N GLU A 146 -21.57 10.71 -13.20
CA GLU A 146 -21.00 9.50 -13.79
C GLU A 146 -19.70 9.09 -13.10
N VAL A 147 -18.88 10.07 -12.69
CA VAL A 147 -17.69 9.81 -11.87
C VAL A 147 -18.08 9.24 -10.51
N GLU A 148 -19.05 9.81 -9.79
CA GLU A 148 -19.44 9.26 -8.48
C GLU A 148 -19.99 7.83 -8.61
N VAL A 149 -20.85 7.55 -9.61
CA VAL A 149 -21.35 6.19 -9.88
C VAL A 149 -20.20 5.22 -10.16
N PHE A 150 -19.26 5.62 -11.01
CA PHE A 150 -18.06 4.83 -11.30
C PHE A 150 -17.24 4.56 -10.03
N ILE A 151 -16.94 5.58 -9.24
CA ILE A 151 -16.14 5.42 -8.03
C ILE A 151 -16.86 4.57 -6.97
N GLU A 152 -18.17 4.72 -6.82
CA GLU A 152 -18.96 3.90 -5.90
C GLU A 152 -19.04 2.44 -6.34
N SER A 153 -19.08 2.15 -7.63
CA SER A 153 -18.99 0.76 -8.12
C SER A 153 -17.68 0.08 -7.71
N ILE A 154 -16.55 0.80 -7.67
CA ILE A 154 -15.27 0.28 -7.17
C ILE A 154 -15.32 0.09 -5.65
N ARG A 155 -15.86 1.08 -4.93
CA ARG A 155 -15.95 1.07 -3.46
C ARG A 155 -16.90 0.02 -2.91
N ALA A 156 -17.92 -0.37 -3.67
CA ALA A 156 -18.85 -1.45 -3.30
C ALA A 156 -18.13 -2.79 -3.04
N HIS A 157 -16.97 -3.01 -3.65
CA HIS A 157 -16.15 -4.21 -3.41
C HIS A 157 -15.22 -4.09 -2.21
N ILE A 158 -15.13 -2.92 -1.56
CA ILE A 158 -14.41 -2.77 -0.30
C ILE A 158 -15.26 -3.45 0.77
N PRO A 159 -14.74 -4.49 1.45
CA PRO A 159 -15.51 -5.16 2.47
C PRO A 159 -15.87 -4.17 3.57
N ARG A 160 -17.17 -3.94 3.77
CA ARG A 160 -17.64 -3.19 4.93
C ARG A 160 -17.20 -3.96 6.18
N ASN A 161 -16.72 -3.24 7.19
CA ASN A 161 -16.54 -3.85 8.49
C ASN A 161 -17.93 -4.31 8.92
N SER A 162 -18.19 -5.63 8.92
CA SER A 162 -19.18 -6.09 9.89
C SER A 162 -18.56 -5.73 11.23
N SER A 163 -19.27 -4.93 12.01
CA SER A 163 -19.12 -5.05 13.46
C SER A 163 -19.07 -6.55 13.78
N LEU A 164 -18.12 -6.95 14.62
CA LEU A 164 -17.92 -8.33 15.08
C LEU A 164 -17.14 -9.21 14.10
N ASN A 165 -15.81 -9.13 14.22
CA ASN A 165 -14.99 -10.26 14.66
C ASN A 165 -13.61 -9.68 15.00
N MET A 166 -13.56 -8.95 16.12
CA MET A 166 -12.41 -9.05 17.01
C MET A 166 -12.45 -10.46 17.58
N ASN A 167 -12.29 -11.48 16.74
CA ASN A 167 -11.82 -12.75 17.25
C ASN A 167 -10.45 -12.40 17.76
N GLU A 168 -10.37 -12.27 19.08
CA GLU A 168 -9.28 -12.69 19.94
C GLU A 168 -8.26 -13.52 19.13
N ARG A 169 -7.44 -12.85 18.33
CA ARG A 169 -6.07 -13.27 18.26
C ARG A 169 -5.64 -12.97 19.67
N SER A 170 -5.54 -14.00 20.52
CA SER A 170 -4.83 -13.85 21.78
C SER A 170 -3.61 -13.03 21.44
N GLU A 171 -3.52 -11.84 22.02
CA GLU A 171 -2.35 -11.02 21.83
C GLU A 171 -1.18 -11.95 22.17
N LYS A 172 -0.34 -12.26 21.17
CA LYS A 172 0.90 -12.99 21.40
C LYS A 172 1.90 -12.02 22.04
N CYS A 173 1.46 -11.38 23.10
CA CYS A 173 2.21 -10.53 23.97
C CYS A 173 2.61 -11.40 25.15
N LEU A 174 3.82 -11.17 25.66
CA LEU A 174 4.21 -11.75 26.92
C LEU A 174 3.24 -11.25 27.99
N ASN A 175 2.69 -12.15 28.80
CA ASN A 175 1.94 -11.75 29.98
C ASN A 175 2.90 -11.17 31.04
N GLU A 176 2.37 -10.49 32.05
CA GLU A 176 3.21 -9.83 33.06
C GLU A 176 4.17 -10.79 33.78
N GLU A 177 3.78 -12.05 33.99
CA GLU A 177 4.64 -13.05 34.61
C GLU A 177 5.78 -13.48 33.69
N GLU A 178 5.50 -13.70 32.40
CA GLU A 178 6.51 -13.98 31.38
C GLU A 178 7.49 -12.79 31.23
N ILE A 179 6.99 -11.55 31.32
CA ILE A 179 7.83 -10.34 31.32
C ILE A 179 8.73 -10.32 32.57
N LYS A 180 8.20 -10.58 33.76
CA LYS A 180 8.98 -10.62 35.01
C LYS A 180 10.05 -11.70 34.97
N ILE A 181 9.73 -12.88 34.42
CA ILE A 181 10.70 -13.98 34.24
C ILE A 181 11.79 -13.53 33.27
N LEU A 182 11.44 -12.92 32.13
CA LEU A 182 12.41 -12.43 31.16
C LEU A 182 13.36 -11.40 31.77
N PHE A 183 12.84 -10.44 32.55
CA PHE A 183 13.67 -9.46 33.24
C PHE A 183 14.60 -10.10 34.28
N ARG A 184 14.12 -11.06 35.07
CA ARG A 184 14.95 -11.81 36.03
C ARG A 184 16.08 -12.59 35.34
N LEU A 185 15.79 -13.22 34.21
CA LEU A 185 16.79 -13.95 33.41
C LEU A 185 17.84 -12.99 32.82
N LEU A 186 17.50 -11.72 32.63
CA LEU A 186 18.38 -10.70 32.08
C LEU A 186 19.09 -9.86 33.15
N ASP A 187 18.96 -10.20 34.44
CA ASP A 187 19.63 -9.48 35.53
C ASP A 187 21.16 -9.52 35.37
N VAL A 188 21.80 -8.40 35.68
CA VAL A 188 23.26 -8.24 35.58
C VAL A 188 23.93 -9.17 36.59
N GLY A 189 24.88 -9.99 36.11
CA GLY A 189 25.54 -11.02 36.90
C GLY A 189 24.69 -12.26 37.15
N GLY A 190 23.50 -12.35 36.57
CA GLY A 190 22.65 -13.54 36.63
C GLY A 190 23.32 -14.75 35.96
N ILE A 191 23.22 -15.91 36.60
CA ILE A 191 23.80 -17.18 36.10
C ILE A 191 23.12 -17.60 34.79
N GLU A 192 21.82 -17.35 34.69
CA GLU A 192 20.98 -17.66 33.52
C GLU A 192 21.02 -16.56 32.45
N ASN A 193 21.79 -15.50 32.66
CA ASN A 193 21.87 -14.40 31.69
C ASN A 193 22.76 -14.82 30.52
N PRO A 194 22.22 -14.93 29.28
CA PRO A 194 22.95 -15.47 28.14
C PRO A 194 24.00 -14.51 27.57
N PHE A 195 24.03 -13.25 28.01
CA PHE A 195 24.96 -12.24 27.51
C PHE A 195 26.26 -12.22 28.33
N HIS A 196 27.41 -11.94 27.70
CA HIS A 196 28.66 -11.77 28.43
C HIS A 196 28.65 -10.49 29.28
N LYS A 197 29.42 -10.45 30.38
CA LYS A 197 29.42 -9.37 31.40
C LYS A 197 29.49 -7.96 30.81
N GLU A 198 30.27 -7.75 29.75
CA GLU A 198 30.41 -6.44 29.09
C GLU A 198 29.10 -5.96 28.43
N VAL A 199 28.31 -6.89 27.87
CA VAL A 199 27.02 -6.60 27.23
C VAL A 199 25.93 -6.39 28.28
N GLN A 200 25.98 -7.11 29.40
CA GLN A 200 25.02 -6.96 30.51
C GLN A 200 25.08 -5.57 31.15
N VAL A 201 26.26 -4.97 31.25
CA VAL A 201 26.47 -3.64 31.87
C VAL A 201 26.24 -2.50 30.87
N SER A 202 26.22 -2.82 29.57
CA SER A 202 25.98 -1.84 28.51
C SER A 202 24.51 -1.42 28.48
N ARG A 203 24.14 -0.47 29.35
CA ARG A 203 22.88 0.27 29.23
C ARG A 203 22.76 0.77 27.80
N VAL A 204 21.68 0.39 27.15
CA VAL A 204 21.20 0.93 25.89
C VAL A 204 21.33 2.46 25.95
N ARG A 205 22.33 3.03 25.27
CA ARG A 205 22.36 4.45 24.90
C ARG A 205 21.31 4.68 23.80
N SER A 206 20.04 4.44 24.11
CA SER A 206 18.92 4.92 23.29
C SER A 206 18.69 6.35 23.69
N HIS A 207 19.04 7.24 22.77
CA HIS A 207 18.90 8.67 22.83
C HIS A 207 17.43 9.06 23.10
N ILE A 208 17.21 9.88 24.12
CA ILE A 208 16.18 10.93 24.13
C ILE A 208 16.96 12.25 24.06
#